data_AF-K3X8S5-F1
#
_entry.id   AF-K3X8S5-F1
#
_cell.length_a   1.000
_cell.length_b   1.000
_cell.length_c   1.000
_cell.angle_alpha   90.00
_cell.angle_beta   90.00
_cell.angle_gamma   90.00
#
_symmetry.space_group_name_H-M   'P 1'
#
loop_
_entity.id
_entity.type
_entity.pdbx_description
1 polymer ?
#
loop_
_entity_poly.entity_id
_entity_poly.type
_entity_poly.pdbx_seq_one_letter_code
_entity_poly.pdbx_strand_id
1 'polypeptide(L)'
;MTDSIAAKPRADDSASHRRASSSTPPCRIQHRGSESQIGIIEVNKHKYDSPFDVSLTAARKRTQHEKLWDLFAMYALQLSSEDPTRMRIANVIKLLQDCDVIDGSSTDEAKMIKKEVSIVCESFLKSHPSDRNDGTSKKLNFTAFMALLSYFAKMSDEKDPSRAYDSLVRTCIERQLKPRVRVALTNEIQECKKVLTSFEEPLTKIFGFYASVTHAKLEKLEPKTALACPLHMGYTESVTFGRMYGLIALGVLTTTEFTTIYIDSLPKAPATEYDRVLTYPSFCELLVRLSQKACSDASVASDKKLKGLFQLMWLVCASNSPRALKITDVLKTDRVDVMKVFLLHFEKFWRKEHYEYDFHI
;
A
#
# COMPACT_ATOMS: atom_id res chain seq x y z
N MET A 1 25.18 16.37 58.49
CA MET A 1 26.41 15.81 59.08
C MET A 1 26.72 14.54 58.28
N THR A 2 27.79 14.45 57.48
CA THR A 2 29.25 14.52 57.82
C THR A 2 29.66 13.31 58.68
N ASP A 3 30.68 12.51 58.36
CA ASP A 3 31.77 12.58 57.36
C ASP A 3 32.16 11.16 56.85
N SER A 4 32.89 10.92 55.73
CA SER A 4 34.30 11.23 55.35
C SER A 4 35.35 10.55 56.28
N ILE A 5 36.55 10.06 55.87
CA ILE A 5 37.26 10.02 54.56
C ILE A 5 38.44 8.99 54.58
N ALA A 6 38.80 8.36 53.45
CA ALA A 6 40.10 7.72 53.09
C ALA A 6 40.69 6.61 54.04
N ALA A 7 41.87 5.98 53.83
CA ALA A 7 42.95 6.12 52.82
C ALA A 7 43.73 4.79 52.52
N LYS A 8 44.50 4.79 51.42
CA LYS A 8 45.64 3.88 51.06
C LYS A 8 46.95 4.35 51.79
N PRO A 9 48.16 3.71 51.74
CA PRO A 9 48.87 3.22 50.54
C PRO A 9 49.96 2.09 50.72
N ARG A 10 50.87 1.98 49.72
CA ARG A 10 52.14 1.19 49.58
C ARG A 10 52.00 -0.29 49.15
N ALA A 11 52.70 -0.87 48.17
CA ALA A 11 53.92 -0.57 47.35
C ALA A 11 55.24 -1.16 47.90
N ASP A 12 56.25 -1.55 47.09
CA ASP A 12 56.41 -1.54 45.60
C ASP A 12 56.49 -3.01 45.05
N ASP A 13 57.24 -3.54 44.06
CA ASP A 13 58.31 -3.13 43.09
C ASP A 13 58.46 -4.19 41.93
N SER A 14 59.42 -4.00 41.00
CA SER A 14 60.19 -5.00 40.21
C SER A 14 59.76 -5.38 38.75
N ALA A 15 60.46 -4.72 37.80
CA ALA A 15 60.97 -5.12 36.45
C ALA A 15 60.59 -6.50 35.82
N SER A 16 60.52 -6.71 34.49
CA SER A 16 60.67 -5.91 33.24
C SER A 16 60.01 -6.74 32.07
N HIS A 17 59.84 -6.36 30.78
CA HIS A 17 60.73 -5.68 29.82
C HIS A 17 59.97 -5.45 28.46
N ARG A 18 60.45 -4.52 27.59
CA ARG A 18 60.06 -4.27 26.17
C ARG A 18 58.63 -3.71 25.95
N ARG A 19 58.43 -2.45 25.51
CA ARG A 19 58.64 -1.81 24.18
C ARG A 19 57.80 -2.43 23.03
N ALA A 20 57.09 -1.66 22.19
CA ALA A 20 56.94 -0.19 22.13
C ALA A 20 55.59 0.24 21.49
N SER A 21 55.21 1.50 21.72
CA SER A 21 53.94 2.11 21.26
C SER A 21 54.16 3.21 20.22
N SER A 22 53.09 3.55 19.47
CA SER A 22 52.68 4.88 18.94
C SER A 22 53.76 6.00 18.76
N SER A 23 53.81 6.76 17.67
CA SER A 23 52.76 7.75 17.30
C SER A 23 53.06 8.52 15.99
N THR A 24 52.05 9.20 15.43
CA THR A 24 52.15 10.30 14.45
C THR A 24 52.91 11.51 15.02
N PRO A 25 53.44 12.49 14.23
CA PRO A 25 52.62 13.62 13.72
C PRO A 25 53.14 14.23 12.35
N PRO A 26 53.18 15.56 12.00
CA PRO A 26 52.65 16.00 10.67
C PRO A 26 53.41 17.11 9.85
N CYS A 27 52.82 17.48 8.69
CA CYS A 27 52.73 18.85 8.11
C CYS A 27 53.87 19.47 7.22
N ARG A 28 53.40 20.23 6.19
CA ARG A 28 53.94 21.49 5.60
C ARG A 28 54.85 21.51 4.34
N ILE A 29 54.22 21.80 3.18
CA ILE A 29 54.56 22.77 2.09
C ILE A 29 56.05 23.24 1.92
N GLN A 30 56.69 23.08 0.74
CA GLN A 30 56.94 24.15 -0.29
C GLN A 30 57.72 23.70 -1.59
N HIS A 31 57.73 24.56 -2.62
CA HIS A 31 58.12 24.42 -4.05
C HIS A 31 59.45 23.75 -4.52
N ARG A 32 59.36 22.92 -5.59
CA ARG A 32 60.09 22.95 -6.90
C ARG A 32 59.74 21.67 -7.71
N GLY A 33 59.77 21.60 -9.05
CA GLY A 33 59.97 22.66 -10.06
C GLY A 33 60.65 22.21 -11.37
N SER A 34 60.01 21.35 -12.20
CA SER A 34 60.45 20.99 -13.56
C SER A 34 59.33 20.35 -14.40
N GLU A 35 59.45 20.43 -15.73
CA GLU A 35 58.41 20.01 -16.70
C GLU A 35 58.70 18.65 -17.37
N SER A 36 57.66 17.93 -17.82
CA SER A 36 57.72 17.03 -18.99
C SER A 36 56.30 16.62 -19.41
N GLN A 37 56.04 16.61 -20.73
CA GLN A 37 54.77 16.16 -21.31
C GLN A 37 54.81 14.66 -21.61
N ILE A 38 53.88 13.88 -21.05
CA ILE A 38 53.41 12.62 -21.65
C ILE A 38 51.88 12.58 -21.53
N GLY A 39 51.19 12.14 -22.58
CA GLY A 39 49.75 12.37 -22.78
C GLY A 39 48.85 11.71 -21.73
N ILE A 40 47.79 12.43 -21.34
CA ILE A 40 46.67 11.85 -20.59
C ILE A 40 45.85 11.01 -21.56
N ILE A 41 46.01 9.69 -21.47
CA ILE A 41 45.09 8.71 -22.07
C ILE A 41 43.69 8.98 -21.53
N GLU A 42 42.67 8.97 -22.39
CA GLU A 42 41.28 8.97 -21.94
C GLU A 42 41.01 7.70 -21.13
N VAL A 43 41.12 7.81 -19.80
CA VAL A 43 40.69 6.76 -18.87
C VAL A 43 39.18 6.69 -18.97
N ASN A 44 38.72 5.83 -19.87
CA ASN A 44 37.32 5.58 -20.19
C ASN A 44 36.59 5.17 -18.90
N LYS A 45 35.91 6.13 -18.27
CA LYS A 45 35.26 5.97 -16.96
C LYS A 45 34.02 5.09 -17.09
N HIS A 46 34.25 3.78 -17.20
CA HIS A 46 33.31 2.76 -16.81
C HIS A 46 33.04 2.94 -15.32
N LYS A 47 32.01 3.73 -15.03
CA LYS A 47 31.61 4.13 -13.69
C LYS A 47 31.20 2.89 -12.93
N TYR A 48 32.05 2.46 -11.99
CA TYR A 48 31.75 1.34 -11.11
C TYR A 48 30.64 1.77 -10.15
N ASP A 49 29.39 1.64 -10.59
CA ASP A 49 28.22 1.88 -9.78
C ASP A 49 28.15 0.76 -8.72
N SER A 50 28.54 1.13 -7.49
CA SER A 50 28.65 0.21 -6.37
C SER A 50 27.34 -0.55 -6.15
N PRO A 51 27.36 -1.86 -5.87
CA PRO A 51 26.15 -2.61 -5.50
C PRO A 51 25.37 -1.95 -4.34
N PHE A 52 26.07 -1.24 -3.45
CA PHE A 52 25.46 -0.46 -2.37
C PHE A 52 24.74 0.80 -2.88
N ASP A 53 25.31 1.52 -3.85
CA ASP A 53 24.67 2.71 -4.44
C ASP A 53 23.47 2.33 -5.33
N VAL A 54 23.58 1.22 -6.06
CA VAL A 54 22.46 0.62 -6.81
C VAL A 54 21.34 0.21 -5.86
N SER A 55 21.66 -0.49 -4.76
CA SER A 55 20.69 -0.89 -3.74
C SER A 55 20.03 0.31 -3.04
N LEU A 56 20.81 1.33 -2.66
CA LEU A 56 20.33 2.56 -2.05
C LEU A 56 19.42 3.35 -3.02
N THR A 57 19.76 3.39 -4.31
CA THR A 57 18.95 4.04 -5.35
C THR A 57 17.64 3.27 -5.58
N ALA A 58 17.68 1.93 -5.59
CA ALA A 58 16.48 1.10 -5.67
C ALA A 58 15.57 1.28 -4.43
N ALA A 59 16.15 1.37 -3.23
CA ALA A 59 15.41 1.65 -2.00
C ALA A 59 14.76 3.04 -2.00
N ARG A 60 15.46 4.08 -2.49
CA ARG A 60 14.91 5.42 -2.67
C ARG A 60 13.75 5.44 -3.67
N LYS A 61 13.91 4.80 -4.85
CA LYS A 61 12.85 4.70 -5.86
C LYS A 61 11.61 3.95 -5.36
N ARG A 62 11.79 2.86 -4.61
CA ARG A 62 10.68 2.18 -3.89
C ARG A 62 9.97 3.12 -2.91
N THR A 63 10.73 3.87 -2.10
CA THR A 63 10.16 4.82 -1.14
C THR A 63 9.39 5.96 -1.81
N GLN A 64 9.87 6.45 -2.97
CA GLN A 64 9.14 7.44 -3.78
C GLN A 64 7.85 6.84 -4.37
N HIS A 65 7.91 5.61 -4.88
CA HIS A 65 6.75 4.90 -5.43
C HIS A 65 5.65 4.64 -4.38
N GLU A 66 5.99 4.29 -3.14
CA GLU A 66 5.03 4.21 -2.03
C GLU A 66 4.38 5.57 -1.75
N LYS A 67 5.18 6.63 -1.57
CA LYS A 67 4.66 7.98 -1.29
C LYS A 67 3.79 8.53 -2.42
N LEU A 68 4.14 8.22 -3.68
CA LEU A 68 3.37 8.62 -4.85
C LEU A 68 2.05 7.84 -4.96
N TRP A 69 2.01 6.57 -4.52
CA TRP A 69 0.76 5.83 -4.36
C TRP A 69 -0.13 6.44 -3.28
N ASP A 70 0.42 6.73 -2.09
CA ASP A 70 -0.35 7.30 -0.99
C ASP A 70 -0.97 8.65 -1.38
N LEU A 71 -0.24 9.45 -2.17
CA LEU A 71 -0.72 10.68 -2.80
C LEU A 71 -1.85 10.40 -3.82
N PHE A 72 -1.61 9.52 -4.80
CA PHE A 72 -2.60 9.12 -5.81
C PHE A 72 -3.91 8.64 -5.17
N ALA A 73 -3.81 7.76 -4.17
CA ALA A 73 -4.96 7.18 -3.50
C ALA A 73 -5.73 8.22 -2.65
N MET A 74 -5.03 9.20 -2.06
CA MET A 74 -5.70 10.33 -1.40
C MET A 74 -6.55 11.12 -2.41
N TYR A 75 -6.00 11.48 -3.58
CA TYR A 75 -6.74 12.25 -4.57
C TYR A 75 -7.81 11.42 -5.30
N ALA A 76 -7.65 10.11 -5.46
CA ALA A 76 -8.72 9.22 -5.93
C ALA A 76 -9.93 9.27 -4.98
N LEU A 77 -9.69 9.14 -3.66
CA LEU A 77 -10.72 9.18 -2.62
C LEU A 77 -11.46 10.52 -2.50
N GLN A 78 -10.80 11.66 -2.79
CA GLN A 78 -11.33 13.00 -2.49
C GLN A 78 -12.68 13.36 -3.15
N LEU A 79 -13.06 12.72 -4.28
CA LEU A 79 -14.26 13.10 -5.05
C LEU A 79 -15.12 11.92 -5.54
N SER A 80 -14.79 10.67 -5.20
CA SER A 80 -15.68 9.52 -5.42
C SER A 80 -15.23 8.28 -4.66
N SER A 81 -16.17 7.58 -4.02
CA SER A 81 -15.97 6.23 -3.46
C SER A 81 -16.42 5.11 -4.41
N GLU A 82 -16.74 5.41 -5.68
CA GLU A 82 -17.06 4.40 -6.71
C GLU A 82 -15.90 3.44 -6.99
N ASP A 83 -14.68 3.98 -7.01
CA ASP A 83 -13.47 3.25 -7.34
C ASP A 83 -12.23 4.05 -6.87
N PRO A 84 -11.57 3.64 -5.77
CA PRO A 84 -10.41 4.32 -5.23
C PRO A 84 -9.08 3.91 -5.89
N THR A 85 -9.07 2.92 -6.79
CA THR A 85 -7.85 2.58 -7.56
C THR A 85 -7.78 3.32 -8.90
N ARG A 86 -8.81 4.11 -9.24
CA ARG A 86 -8.86 4.94 -10.47
C ARG A 86 -9.15 6.43 -10.19
N MET A 87 -8.19 7.30 -10.48
CA MET A 87 -8.26 8.75 -10.26
C MET A 87 -8.84 9.50 -11.47
N ARG A 88 -9.88 10.34 -11.26
CA ARG A 88 -10.47 11.21 -12.30
C ARG A 88 -9.51 12.34 -12.70
N ILE A 89 -9.56 12.80 -13.96
CA ILE A 89 -8.69 13.91 -14.46
C ILE A 89 -8.78 15.17 -13.59
N ALA A 90 -9.99 15.56 -13.14
CA ALA A 90 -10.17 16.72 -12.26
C ALA A 90 -9.36 16.63 -10.96
N ASN A 91 -9.15 15.40 -10.46
CA ASN A 91 -8.38 15.12 -9.25
C ASN A 91 -6.87 15.15 -9.54
N VAL A 92 -6.43 14.78 -10.76
CA VAL A 92 -5.04 14.99 -11.23
C VAL A 92 -4.72 16.49 -11.28
N ILE A 93 -5.61 17.28 -11.89
CA ILE A 93 -5.45 18.73 -11.98
C ILE A 93 -5.41 19.34 -10.57
N LYS A 94 -6.29 18.90 -9.66
CA LYS A 94 -6.26 19.32 -8.25
C LYS A 94 -4.95 18.92 -7.55
N LEU A 95 -4.44 17.71 -7.75
CA LEU A 95 -3.14 17.27 -7.23
C LEU A 95 -2.02 18.20 -7.70
N LEU A 96 -1.99 18.57 -8.98
CA LEU A 96 -0.97 19.47 -9.54
C LEU A 96 -1.11 20.90 -9.03
N GLN A 97 -2.32 21.38 -8.72
CA GLN A 97 -2.57 22.68 -8.08
C GLN A 97 -2.19 22.67 -6.59
N ASP A 98 -2.68 21.68 -5.83
CA ASP A 98 -2.41 21.49 -4.40
C ASP A 98 -0.93 21.13 -4.10
N CYS A 99 -0.08 20.93 -5.12
CA CYS A 99 1.36 20.70 -5.01
C CYS A 99 2.21 21.77 -5.72
N ASP A 100 1.65 22.92 -6.06
CA ASP A 100 2.30 24.05 -6.77
C ASP A 100 3.02 23.69 -8.08
N VAL A 101 2.57 22.66 -8.80
CA VAL A 101 3.10 22.31 -10.14
C VAL A 101 2.47 23.18 -11.23
N ILE A 102 1.22 23.58 -11.04
CA ILE A 102 0.50 24.56 -11.86
C ILE A 102 -0.28 25.52 -10.95
N ASP A 103 -0.51 26.75 -11.39
CA ASP A 103 -1.13 27.77 -10.53
C ASP A 103 -2.55 27.38 -10.07
N GLY A 104 -2.80 27.53 -8.77
CA GLY A 104 -4.10 27.37 -8.12
C GLY A 104 -5.01 28.59 -8.22
N SER A 105 -4.48 29.75 -8.63
CA SER A 105 -5.17 31.05 -8.55
C SER A 105 -6.39 31.19 -9.46
N SER A 106 -7.17 32.25 -9.21
CA SER A 106 -8.32 32.65 -10.01
C SER A 106 -7.98 33.61 -11.17
N THR A 107 -6.71 33.74 -11.54
CA THR A 107 -6.28 34.51 -12.73
C THR A 107 -6.73 33.83 -14.02
N ASP A 108 -6.82 34.59 -15.12
CA ASP A 108 -7.18 34.02 -16.42
C ASP A 108 -6.04 33.19 -17.05
N GLU A 109 -4.78 33.50 -16.69
CA GLU A 109 -3.61 32.68 -17.02
C GLU A 109 -3.66 31.31 -16.34
N ALA A 110 -3.94 31.24 -15.03
CA ALA A 110 -4.13 29.97 -14.33
C ALA A 110 -5.31 29.16 -14.91
N LYS A 111 -6.42 29.82 -15.29
CA LYS A 111 -7.55 29.18 -15.98
C LYS A 111 -7.17 28.64 -17.36
N MET A 112 -6.23 29.28 -18.07
CA MET A 112 -5.73 28.86 -19.38
C MET A 112 -4.83 27.62 -19.23
N ILE A 113 -3.80 27.69 -18.38
CA ILE A 113 -2.92 26.56 -18.05
C ILE A 113 -3.74 25.35 -17.59
N LYS A 114 -4.75 25.56 -16.73
CA LYS A 114 -5.67 24.52 -16.26
C LYS A 114 -6.47 23.85 -17.39
N LYS A 115 -6.87 24.60 -18.42
CA LYS A 115 -7.54 24.03 -19.62
C LYS A 115 -6.55 23.22 -20.46
N GLU A 116 -5.34 23.73 -20.68
CA GLU A 116 -4.29 23.05 -21.45
C GLU A 116 -3.90 21.73 -20.80
N VAL A 117 -3.62 21.72 -19.50
CA VAL A 117 -3.36 20.50 -18.72
C VAL A 117 -4.53 19.52 -18.80
N SER A 118 -5.79 19.99 -18.80
CA SER A 118 -6.96 19.14 -18.97
C SER A 118 -7.04 18.52 -20.38
N ILE A 119 -6.73 19.29 -21.42
CA ILE A 119 -6.69 18.82 -22.82
C ILE A 119 -5.57 17.77 -22.99
N VAL A 120 -4.40 18.03 -22.41
CA VAL A 120 -3.26 17.10 -22.37
C VAL A 120 -3.63 15.80 -21.66
N CYS A 121 -4.28 15.85 -20.49
CA CYS A 121 -4.76 14.67 -19.77
C CYS A 121 -5.78 13.85 -20.60
N GLU A 122 -6.73 14.52 -21.27
CA GLU A 122 -7.71 13.82 -22.12
C GLU A 122 -7.08 13.23 -23.39
N SER A 123 -6.11 13.92 -24.01
CA SER A 123 -5.39 13.44 -25.19
C SER A 123 -4.52 12.23 -24.85
N PHE A 124 -3.85 12.27 -23.69
CA PHE A 124 -3.09 11.15 -23.14
C PHE A 124 -3.98 9.92 -22.91
N LEU A 125 -5.13 10.06 -22.25
CA LEU A 125 -6.05 8.93 -22.05
C LEU A 125 -6.54 8.32 -23.36
N LYS A 126 -7.03 9.14 -24.30
CA LYS A 126 -7.52 8.69 -25.63
C LYS A 126 -6.47 7.92 -26.45
N SER A 127 -5.17 8.13 -26.17
CA SER A 127 -4.05 7.45 -26.85
C SER A 127 -3.44 6.30 -26.04
N HIS A 128 -3.73 6.20 -24.73
CA HIS A 128 -3.18 5.15 -23.87
C HIS A 128 -3.93 3.82 -24.11
N PRO A 129 -3.23 2.68 -24.29
CA PRO A 129 -3.89 1.37 -24.47
C PRO A 129 -4.89 0.97 -23.38
N SER A 130 -4.83 1.55 -22.17
CA SER A 130 -5.76 1.29 -21.07
C SER A 130 -7.20 1.81 -21.31
N ASP A 131 -7.41 2.79 -22.19
CA ASP A 131 -8.73 3.35 -22.50
C ASP A 131 -9.46 2.57 -23.62
N ARG A 132 -8.77 1.63 -24.30
CA ARG A 132 -9.30 0.90 -25.47
C ARG A 132 -10.45 -0.07 -25.17
N ASN A 133 -10.50 -0.62 -23.97
CA ASN A 133 -11.39 -1.74 -23.61
C ASN A 133 -12.52 -1.36 -22.65
N ASP A 134 -12.52 -0.14 -22.11
CA ASP A 134 -13.41 0.30 -21.02
C ASP A 134 -13.94 1.71 -21.30
N GLY A 135 -14.63 1.86 -22.45
CA GLY A 135 -14.99 3.11 -23.14
C GLY A 135 -15.95 4.07 -22.42
N THR A 136 -15.95 4.05 -21.08
CA THR A 136 -16.61 5.01 -20.20
C THR A 136 -15.65 5.59 -19.13
N SER A 137 -14.39 5.13 -19.08
CA SER A 137 -13.46 5.40 -17.97
C SER A 137 -12.56 6.63 -18.19
N LYS A 138 -13.09 7.85 -17.98
CA LYS A 138 -12.28 9.07 -17.76
C LYS A 138 -11.50 9.07 -16.42
N LYS A 139 -10.91 7.93 -16.05
CA LYS A 139 -10.18 7.70 -14.80
C LYS A 139 -8.88 6.93 -15.08
N LEU A 140 -7.76 7.38 -14.51
CA LEU A 140 -6.43 6.77 -14.60
C LEU A 140 -6.24 5.76 -13.47
N ASN A 141 -5.79 4.53 -13.74
CA ASN A 141 -5.18 3.70 -12.70
C ASN A 141 -3.78 4.23 -12.34
N PHE A 142 -3.13 3.67 -11.32
CA PHE A 142 -1.86 4.21 -10.82
C PHE A 142 -0.73 4.15 -11.86
N THR A 143 -0.64 3.07 -12.66
CA THR A 143 0.39 2.96 -13.71
C THR A 143 0.15 3.96 -14.84
N ALA A 144 -1.10 4.20 -15.25
CA ALA A 144 -1.43 5.26 -16.20
C ALA A 144 -1.14 6.68 -15.63
N PHE A 145 -1.31 6.89 -14.32
CA PHE A 145 -0.92 8.13 -13.65
C PHE A 145 0.61 8.35 -13.62
N MET A 146 1.41 7.32 -13.31
CA MET A 146 2.87 7.40 -13.43
C MET A 146 3.32 7.67 -14.88
N ALA A 147 2.68 7.02 -15.86
CA ALA A 147 2.94 7.26 -17.27
C ALA A 147 2.56 8.69 -17.71
N LEU A 148 1.48 9.27 -17.17
CA LEU A 148 1.09 10.67 -17.38
C LEU A 148 2.12 11.65 -16.79
N LEU A 149 2.64 11.39 -15.58
CA LEU A 149 3.74 12.19 -15.01
C LEU A 149 5.02 12.08 -15.86
N SER A 150 5.32 10.90 -16.42
CA SER A 150 6.42 10.73 -17.39
C SER A 150 6.16 11.46 -18.72
N TYR A 151 4.89 11.57 -19.14
CA TYR A 151 4.51 12.34 -20.32
C TYR A 151 4.69 13.85 -20.09
N PHE A 152 4.23 14.40 -18.96
CA PHE A 152 4.51 15.80 -18.58
C PHE A 152 6.01 16.10 -18.54
N ALA A 153 6.82 15.22 -17.93
CA ALA A 153 8.28 15.38 -17.90
C ALA A 153 8.92 15.47 -19.29
N LYS A 154 8.43 14.70 -20.27
CA LYS A 154 8.88 14.73 -21.68
C LYS A 154 8.43 15.97 -22.47
N MET A 155 7.49 16.74 -21.94
CA MET A 155 7.03 18.01 -22.52
C MET A 155 7.66 19.23 -21.85
N SER A 156 8.58 19.03 -20.89
CA SER A 156 9.39 20.11 -20.33
C SER A 156 10.65 20.35 -21.17
N ASP A 157 11.18 21.58 -21.14
CA ASP A 157 12.43 21.96 -21.83
C ASP A 157 13.71 21.33 -21.22
N GLU A 158 13.60 20.50 -20.18
CA GLU A 158 14.77 19.88 -19.56
C GLU A 158 15.31 18.71 -20.39
N LYS A 159 16.61 18.81 -20.73
CA LYS A 159 17.34 17.89 -21.63
C LYS A 159 17.40 16.42 -21.16
N ASP A 160 17.01 16.13 -19.92
CA ASP A 160 16.84 14.76 -19.40
C ASP A 160 15.43 14.59 -18.83
N PRO A 161 14.50 13.97 -19.58
CA PRO A 161 13.14 13.68 -19.10
C PRO A 161 13.10 12.80 -17.85
N SER A 162 14.16 12.04 -17.56
CA SER A 162 14.28 11.22 -16.33
C SER A 162 14.45 12.12 -15.11
N ARG A 163 15.31 13.14 -15.22
CA ARG A 163 15.52 14.16 -14.18
C ARG A 163 14.29 15.04 -14.00
N ALA A 164 13.64 15.44 -15.10
CA ALA A 164 12.38 16.17 -15.04
C ALA A 164 11.28 15.37 -14.30
N TYR A 165 11.17 14.06 -14.57
CA TYR A 165 10.25 13.16 -13.87
C TYR A 165 10.58 13.02 -12.38
N ASP A 166 11.84 12.74 -12.04
CA ASP A 166 12.29 12.63 -10.64
C ASP A 166 12.14 13.96 -9.89
N SER A 167 12.17 15.10 -10.58
CA SER A 167 11.89 16.43 -10.04
C SER A 167 10.39 16.64 -9.79
N LEU A 168 9.55 16.39 -10.80
CA LEU A 168 8.08 16.48 -10.71
C LEU A 168 7.52 15.58 -9.59
N VAL A 169 7.93 14.31 -9.55
CA VAL A 169 7.54 13.36 -8.50
C VAL A 169 8.00 13.82 -7.12
N ARG A 170 9.19 14.43 -7.00
CA ARG A 170 9.67 15.01 -5.74
C ARG A 170 8.80 16.18 -5.30
N THR A 171 8.52 17.14 -6.18
CA THR A 171 7.64 18.30 -5.90
C THR A 171 6.27 17.86 -5.40
N CYS A 172 5.63 16.91 -6.09
CA CYS A 172 4.33 16.35 -5.66
C CYS A 172 4.38 15.64 -4.29
N ILE A 173 5.49 15.00 -3.93
CA ILE A 173 5.67 14.32 -2.64
C ILE A 173 6.02 15.31 -1.52
N GLU A 174 6.77 16.37 -1.80
CA GLU A 174 7.25 17.32 -0.80
C GLU A 174 6.27 18.47 -0.52
N ARG A 175 5.49 18.90 -1.52
CA ARG A 175 4.51 19.99 -1.38
C ARG A 175 3.09 19.53 -1.01
N GLN A 176 2.84 18.23 -0.84
CA GLN A 176 1.51 17.73 -0.50
C GLN A 176 0.96 18.35 0.80
N LEU A 177 -0.21 19.00 0.73
CA LEU A 177 -0.81 19.72 1.86
C LEU A 177 -1.08 18.85 3.11
N LYS A 178 -1.32 17.55 2.93
CA LYS A 178 -1.56 16.60 4.02
C LYS A 178 -1.17 15.18 3.61
N PRO A 179 -0.10 14.57 4.15
CA PRO A 179 0.24 13.19 3.84
C PRO A 179 -0.76 12.20 4.45
N ARG A 180 -1.11 11.14 3.70
CA ARG A 180 -1.78 9.96 4.24
C ARG A 180 -0.83 9.21 5.16
N VAL A 181 -1.31 8.77 6.33
CA VAL A 181 -0.56 7.90 7.24
C VAL A 181 -1.26 6.55 7.33
N ARG A 182 -0.70 5.54 6.67
CA ARG A 182 -1.18 4.15 6.77
C ARG A 182 -0.64 3.49 8.04
N VAL A 183 -1.55 3.13 8.96
CA VAL A 183 -1.21 2.35 10.15
C VAL A 183 -0.87 0.90 9.78
N ALA A 184 0.23 0.39 10.33
CA ALA A 184 0.65 -1.01 10.19
C ALA A 184 0.05 -1.84 11.33
N LEU A 185 -0.52 -3.01 11.00
CA LEU A 185 -1.22 -3.89 11.95
C LEU A 185 -0.39 -5.12 12.37
N THR A 186 0.94 -4.99 12.48
CA THR A 186 1.84 -6.14 12.67
C THR A 186 1.51 -6.94 13.94
N ASN A 187 1.06 -6.26 15.01
CA ASN A 187 0.74 -6.90 16.29
C ASN A 187 -0.67 -7.49 16.25
N GLU A 188 -1.62 -6.74 15.72
CA GLU A 188 -3.04 -7.06 15.64
C GLU A 188 -3.29 -8.27 14.73
N ILE A 189 -2.55 -8.39 13.61
CA ILE A 189 -2.54 -9.58 12.75
C ILE A 189 -1.99 -10.80 13.50
N GLN A 190 -0.92 -10.62 14.29
CA GLN A 190 -0.28 -11.70 15.05
C GLN A 190 -1.15 -12.18 16.23
N GLU A 191 -1.89 -11.29 16.89
CA GLU A 191 -2.95 -11.62 17.85
C GLU A 191 -4.09 -12.40 17.16
N CYS A 192 -4.59 -11.88 16.03
CA CYS A 192 -5.66 -12.50 15.25
C CYS A 192 -5.29 -13.85 14.63
N LYS A 193 -3.99 -14.21 14.56
CA LYS A 193 -3.48 -15.34 13.79
C LYS A 193 -4.18 -16.67 14.08
N LYS A 194 -4.47 -16.98 15.36
CA LYS A 194 -5.20 -18.21 15.74
C LYS A 194 -6.62 -18.25 15.15
N VAL A 195 -7.32 -17.12 15.16
CA VAL A 195 -8.69 -16.97 14.63
C VAL A 195 -8.67 -17.06 13.10
N LEU A 196 -7.71 -16.37 12.46
CA LEU A 196 -7.52 -16.42 11.00
C LEU A 196 -7.21 -17.83 10.49
N THR A 197 -6.32 -18.57 11.15
CA THR A 197 -6.02 -19.97 10.81
C THR A 197 -7.22 -20.89 11.07
N SER A 198 -7.99 -20.66 12.14
CA SER A 198 -9.20 -21.46 12.40
C SER A 198 -10.23 -21.31 11.26
N PHE A 199 -10.43 -20.08 10.79
CA PHE A 199 -11.35 -19.75 9.69
C PHE A 199 -10.71 -19.81 8.29
N GLU A 200 -9.52 -20.40 8.12
CA GLU A 200 -8.78 -20.35 6.85
C GLU A 200 -9.56 -20.98 5.68
N GLU A 201 -10.25 -22.09 5.91
CA GLU A 201 -11.08 -22.77 4.90
C GLU A 201 -12.27 -21.90 4.40
N PRO A 202 -13.19 -21.40 5.26
CA PRO A 202 -14.29 -20.54 4.81
C PRO A 202 -13.79 -19.20 4.24
N LEU A 203 -12.74 -18.59 4.82
CA LEU A 203 -12.21 -17.32 4.32
C LEU A 203 -11.56 -17.46 2.94
N THR A 204 -10.80 -18.54 2.69
CA THR A 204 -10.25 -18.84 1.36
C THR A 204 -11.37 -19.06 0.33
N LYS A 205 -12.44 -19.75 0.71
CA LYS A 205 -13.61 -19.98 -0.17
C LYS A 205 -14.38 -18.68 -0.47
N ILE A 206 -14.61 -17.82 0.52
CA ILE A 206 -15.18 -16.48 0.33
C ILE A 206 -14.30 -15.65 -0.61
N PHE A 207 -12.99 -15.57 -0.32
CA PHE A 207 -12.03 -14.82 -1.13
C PHE A 207 -12.02 -15.32 -2.58
N GLY A 208 -11.89 -16.64 -2.78
CA GLY A 208 -11.86 -17.26 -4.10
C GLY A 208 -13.11 -17.01 -4.94
N PHE A 209 -14.30 -17.01 -4.32
CA PHE A 209 -15.55 -16.67 -5.00
C PHE A 209 -15.51 -15.24 -5.58
N TYR A 210 -15.22 -14.22 -4.75
CA TYR A 210 -15.17 -12.83 -5.21
C TYR A 210 -13.97 -12.54 -6.12
N ALA A 211 -12.83 -13.18 -5.88
CA ALA A 211 -11.65 -13.08 -6.73
C ALA A 211 -11.89 -13.71 -8.12
N SER A 212 -12.64 -14.82 -8.22
CA SER A 212 -13.00 -15.43 -9.52
C SER A 212 -13.83 -14.50 -10.39
N VAL A 213 -14.71 -13.67 -9.81
CA VAL A 213 -15.49 -12.65 -10.54
C VAL A 213 -14.59 -11.53 -11.06
N THR A 214 -13.54 -11.17 -10.31
CA THR A 214 -12.53 -10.19 -10.74
C THR A 214 -11.71 -10.76 -11.90
N HIS A 215 -11.23 -11.99 -11.77
CA HIS A 215 -10.45 -12.70 -12.79
C HIS A 215 -11.24 -12.93 -14.09
N ALA A 216 -12.50 -13.36 -14.00
CA ALA A 216 -13.38 -13.55 -15.17
C ALA A 216 -13.79 -12.24 -15.87
N LYS A 217 -13.47 -11.07 -15.30
CA LYS A 217 -13.48 -9.77 -16.00
C LYS A 217 -12.14 -9.51 -16.67
N LEU A 218 -11.03 -9.66 -15.94
CA LEU A 218 -9.68 -9.46 -16.47
C LEU A 218 -9.38 -10.37 -17.66
N GLU A 219 -9.77 -11.65 -17.61
CA GLU A 219 -9.61 -12.62 -18.71
C GLU A 219 -10.29 -12.17 -20.01
N LYS A 220 -11.43 -11.48 -19.92
CA LYS A 220 -12.18 -10.99 -21.09
C LYS A 220 -11.58 -9.71 -21.70
N LEU A 221 -10.86 -8.92 -20.90
CA LEU A 221 -10.29 -7.65 -21.31
C LEU A 221 -8.82 -7.83 -21.74
N GLU A 222 -8.05 -8.61 -20.98
CA GLU A 222 -6.62 -8.86 -21.18
C GLU A 222 -6.26 -10.32 -20.82
N PRO A 223 -6.52 -11.31 -21.70
CA PRO A 223 -6.25 -12.73 -21.43
C PRO A 223 -4.80 -13.01 -21.00
N LYS A 224 -3.82 -12.31 -21.59
CA LYS A 224 -2.39 -12.44 -21.26
C LYS A 224 -2.07 -11.94 -19.85
N THR A 225 -2.70 -10.85 -19.43
CA THR A 225 -2.52 -10.29 -18.09
C THR A 225 -3.18 -11.19 -17.04
N ALA A 226 -4.38 -11.72 -17.33
CA ALA A 226 -5.06 -12.68 -16.46
C ALA A 226 -4.21 -13.91 -16.14
N LEU A 227 -3.60 -14.54 -17.17
CA LEU A 227 -2.73 -15.71 -17.02
C LEU A 227 -1.47 -15.46 -16.17
N ALA A 228 -1.00 -14.21 -16.09
CA ALA A 228 0.17 -13.81 -15.32
C ALA A 228 -0.17 -13.21 -13.95
N CYS A 229 -1.44 -12.97 -13.65
CA CYS A 229 -1.87 -12.27 -12.44
C CYS A 229 -2.25 -13.27 -11.33
N PRO A 230 -1.81 -13.09 -10.07
CA PRO A 230 -2.28 -13.91 -8.96
C PRO A 230 -3.79 -13.71 -8.71
N LEU A 231 -4.43 -14.72 -8.12
CA LEU A 231 -5.84 -14.67 -7.71
C LEU A 231 -6.07 -13.51 -6.73
N HIS A 232 -6.90 -12.54 -7.13
CA HIS A 232 -7.10 -11.30 -6.40
C HIS A 232 -8.54 -10.80 -6.49
N MET A 233 -8.95 -10.01 -5.51
CA MET A 233 -10.26 -9.37 -5.46
C MET A 233 -10.17 -7.89 -5.87
N GLY A 234 -11.03 -7.46 -6.77
CA GLY A 234 -11.19 -6.05 -7.16
C GLY A 234 -11.99 -5.25 -6.14
N TYR A 235 -11.96 -3.91 -6.25
CA TYR A 235 -12.68 -3.05 -5.31
C TYR A 235 -14.20 -3.27 -5.35
N THR A 236 -14.80 -3.37 -6.55
CA THR A 236 -16.24 -3.62 -6.73
C THR A 236 -16.67 -4.93 -6.06
N GLU A 237 -15.88 -5.98 -6.21
CA GLU A 237 -16.10 -7.28 -5.60
C GLU A 237 -15.91 -7.21 -4.07
N SER A 238 -14.95 -6.43 -3.58
CA SER A 238 -14.73 -6.19 -2.15
C SER A 238 -15.88 -5.40 -1.51
N VAL A 239 -16.43 -4.39 -2.18
CA VAL A 239 -17.67 -3.70 -1.75
C VAL A 239 -18.88 -4.63 -1.79
N THR A 240 -18.96 -5.53 -2.77
CA THR A 240 -20.04 -6.51 -2.86
C THR A 240 -19.97 -7.49 -1.69
N PHE A 241 -18.78 -8.03 -1.39
CA PHE A 241 -18.50 -8.79 -0.16
C PHE A 241 -18.91 -8.00 1.09
N GLY A 242 -18.47 -6.75 1.21
CA GLY A 242 -18.75 -5.89 2.36
C GLY A 242 -20.24 -5.64 2.57
N ARG A 243 -21.04 -5.54 1.51
CA ARG A 243 -22.50 -5.44 1.61
C ARG A 243 -23.15 -6.78 2.00
N MET A 244 -22.77 -7.86 1.32
CA MET A 244 -23.35 -9.21 1.56
C MET A 244 -23.14 -9.73 2.98
N TYR A 245 -22.02 -9.36 3.62
CA TYR A 245 -21.67 -9.74 4.98
C TYR A 245 -21.94 -8.63 6.01
N GLY A 246 -22.69 -7.57 5.65
CA GLY A 246 -23.17 -6.53 6.57
C GLY A 246 -22.14 -5.50 7.05
N LEU A 247 -20.92 -5.54 6.50
CA LEU A 247 -19.79 -4.69 6.85
C LEU A 247 -19.96 -3.25 6.34
N ILE A 248 -20.71 -3.05 5.24
CA ILE A 248 -21.05 -1.75 4.64
C ILE A 248 -22.57 -1.51 4.72
N ALA A 249 -23.17 -1.94 5.84
CA ALA A 249 -24.59 -1.81 6.13
C ALA A 249 -24.80 -1.70 7.65
N LEU A 250 -26.07 -1.60 8.08
CA LEU A 250 -26.48 -1.72 9.49
C LEU A 250 -25.78 -0.76 10.48
N GLY A 251 -25.22 0.34 9.98
CA GLY A 251 -24.52 1.36 10.80
C GLY A 251 -23.08 1.02 11.18
N VAL A 252 -22.52 -0.10 10.70
CA VAL A 252 -21.19 -0.58 11.13
C VAL A 252 -20.05 0.23 10.50
N LEU A 253 -20.12 0.47 9.18
CA LEU A 253 -19.23 1.38 8.44
C LEU A 253 -20.00 2.09 7.34
N THR A 254 -19.61 3.33 7.04
CA THR A 254 -19.95 3.95 5.76
C THR A 254 -19.15 3.33 4.60
N THR A 255 -19.67 3.44 3.37
CA THR A 255 -18.91 3.07 2.16
C THR A 255 -17.53 3.71 2.16
N THR A 256 -17.42 5.01 2.48
CA THR A 256 -16.16 5.77 2.47
C THR A 256 -15.12 5.26 3.47
N GLU A 257 -15.54 4.83 4.67
CA GLU A 257 -14.65 4.21 5.64
C GLU A 257 -14.15 2.85 5.15
N PHE A 258 -15.03 2.03 4.58
CA PHE A 258 -14.63 0.78 3.93
C PHE A 258 -13.69 1.04 2.74
N THR A 259 -13.93 2.07 1.92
CA THR A 259 -13.05 2.47 0.81
C THR A 259 -11.65 2.83 1.31
N THR A 260 -11.57 3.57 2.41
CA THR A 260 -10.30 3.97 3.04
C THR A 260 -9.54 2.73 3.53
N ILE A 261 -10.23 1.88 4.29
CA ILE A 261 -9.71 0.63 4.88
C ILE A 261 -9.30 -0.40 3.81
N TYR A 262 -10.03 -0.49 2.69
CA TYR A 262 -9.65 -1.30 1.53
C TYR A 262 -8.27 -0.87 1.01
N ILE A 263 -8.07 0.42 0.73
CA ILE A 263 -6.78 0.93 0.25
C ILE A 263 -5.66 0.70 1.28
N ASP A 264 -5.92 0.93 2.57
CA ASP A 264 -4.93 0.67 3.62
C ASP A 264 -4.61 -0.82 3.78
N SER A 265 -5.35 -1.74 3.15
CA SER A 265 -5.12 -3.19 3.18
C SER A 265 -4.47 -3.75 1.91
N LEU A 266 -4.39 -2.96 0.84
CA LEU A 266 -3.63 -3.33 -0.36
C LEU A 266 -2.14 -3.53 -0.04
N PRO A 267 -1.40 -4.37 -0.80
CA PRO A 267 0.03 -4.54 -0.58
C PRO A 267 0.80 -3.21 -0.75
N LYS A 268 2.02 -3.15 -0.20
CA LYS A 268 2.91 -1.99 -0.40
C LYS A 268 3.50 -2.05 -1.82
N ALA A 269 4.57 -2.81 -2.03
CA ALA A 269 4.97 -3.13 -3.41
C ALA A 269 3.86 -3.98 -4.10
N PRO A 270 3.43 -3.64 -5.32
CA PRO A 270 2.64 -4.56 -6.13
C PRO A 270 3.51 -5.77 -6.55
N ALA A 271 2.88 -6.93 -6.77
CA ALA A 271 3.60 -8.14 -7.19
C ALA A 271 3.96 -8.15 -8.70
N THR A 272 3.37 -7.23 -9.46
CA THR A 272 3.58 -6.99 -10.90
C THR A 272 3.63 -5.47 -11.14
N GLU A 273 3.98 -5.03 -12.36
CA GLU A 273 4.10 -3.60 -12.69
C GLU A 273 2.76 -2.82 -12.73
N TYR A 274 1.60 -3.49 -12.66
CA TYR A 274 0.34 -2.92 -13.17
C TYR A 274 -0.77 -2.62 -12.17
N ASP A 275 -0.88 -3.29 -11.01
CA ASP A 275 -1.87 -2.88 -10.01
C ASP A 275 -1.58 -3.35 -8.57
N ARG A 276 -2.04 -2.56 -7.59
CA ARG A 276 -2.13 -2.97 -6.18
C ARG A 276 -3.48 -3.63 -5.94
N VAL A 277 -3.53 -4.95 -6.06
CA VAL A 277 -4.75 -5.76 -5.94
C VAL A 277 -4.92 -6.36 -4.53
N LEU A 278 -6.16 -6.64 -4.12
CA LEU A 278 -6.43 -7.29 -2.83
C LEU A 278 -6.14 -8.81 -2.94
N THR A 279 -4.96 -9.22 -2.49
CA THR A 279 -4.55 -10.63 -2.35
C THR A 279 -5.23 -11.30 -1.14
N TYR A 280 -5.12 -12.63 -0.98
CA TYR A 280 -5.70 -13.32 0.19
C TYR A 280 -5.07 -12.85 1.53
N PRO A 281 -3.73 -12.71 1.68
CA PRO A 281 -3.15 -12.07 2.87
C PRO A 281 -3.68 -10.65 3.11
N SER A 282 -3.83 -9.85 2.05
CA SER A 282 -4.43 -8.50 2.12
C SER A 282 -5.92 -8.52 2.52
N PHE A 283 -6.66 -9.56 2.16
CA PHE A 283 -8.04 -9.76 2.58
C PHE A 283 -8.14 -10.14 4.08
N CYS A 284 -7.19 -10.91 4.60
CA CYS A 284 -7.07 -11.10 6.05
C CYS A 284 -6.66 -9.79 6.76
N GLU A 285 -5.73 -9.02 6.19
CA GLU A 285 -5.35 -7.68 6.69
C GLU A 285 -6.57 -6.72 6.71
N LEU A 286 -7.42 -6.81 5.69
CA LEU A 286 -8.68 -6.07 5.58
C LEU A 286 -9.65 -6.44 6.70
N LEU A 287 -9.88 -7.73 6.97
CA LEU A 287 -10.76 -8.18 8.05
C LEU A 287 -10.28 -7.69 9.43
N VAL A 288 -8.97 -7.64 9.68
CA VAL A 288 -8.44 -7.07 10.94
C VAL A 288 -8.62 -5.54 10.99
N ARG A 289 -8.46 -4.79 9.89
CA ARG A 289 -8.83 -3.35 9.90
C ARG A 289 -10.31 -3.11 10.17
N LEU A 290 -11.17 -3.92 9.55
CA LEU A 290 -12.61 -3.81 9.71
C LEU A 290 -13.03 -4.12 11.15
N SER A 291 -12.42 -5.10 11.82
CA SER A 291 -12.71 -5.39 13.24
C SER A 291 -12.20 -4.30 14.19
N GLN A 292 -11.00 -3.77 13.96
CA GLN A 292 -10.44 -2.65 14.76
C GLN A 292 -11.26 -1.36 14.61
N LYS A 293 -11.82 -1.09 13.42
CA LYS A 293 -12.68 0.06 13.20
C LYS A 293 -14.09 -0.14 13.77
N ALA A 294 -14.71 -1.32 13.56
CA ALA A 294 -16.04 -1.65 14.07
C ALA A 294 -16.09 -1.70 15.61
N CYS A 295 -15.00 -2.10 16.27
CA CYS A 295 -14.84 -2.02 17.71
C CYS A 295 -13.68 -1.07 18.06
N SER A 296 -13.97 0.22 18.18
CA SER A 296 -12.96 1.26 18.49
C SER A 296 -12.48 1.28 19.95
N ASP A 297 -12.96 0.38 20.81
CA ASP A 297 -12.51 0.23 22.20
C ASP A 297 -11.09 -0.34 22.26
N ALA A 298 -10.16 0.35 22.93
CA ALA A 298 -8.77 -0.06 23.06
C ALA A 298 -8.52 -1.11 24.16
N SER A 299 -9.51 -1.38 25.04
CA SER A 299 -9.41 -2.41 26.09
C SER A 299 -9.67 -3.84 25.59
N VAL A 300 -10.30 -3.97 24.41
CA VAL A 300 -10.63 -5.26 23.79
C VAL A 300 -9.48 -5.74 22.91
N ALA A 301 -8.97 -6.95 23.17
CA ALA A 301 -7.90 -7.57 22.36
C ALA A 301 -8.33 -7.81 20.90
N SER A 302 -7.37 -7.79 19.97
CA SER A 302 -7.65 -7.82 18.52
C SER A 302 -8.38 -9.10 18.07
N ASP A 303 -8.05 -10.23 18.69
CA ASP A 303 -8.68 -11.53 18.41
C ASP A 303 -10.17 -11.51 18.78
N LYS A 304 -10.54 -10.93 19.92
CA LYS A 304 -11.92 -10.74 20.36
C LYS A 304 -12.68 -9.81 19.42
N LYS A 305 -12.06 -8.72 18.94
CA LYS A 305 -12.67 -7.85 17.92
C LYS A 305 -12.94 -8.62 16.63
N LEU A 306 -12.00 -9.44 16.16
CA LEU A 306 -12.16 -10.25 14.95
C LEU A 306 -13.25 -11.32 15.11
N LYS A 307 -13.33 -11.99 16.27
CA LYS A 307 -14.44 -12.89 16.62
C LYS A 307 -15.79 -12.18 16.58
N GLY A 308 -15.88 -10.97 17.15
CA GLY A 308 -17.09 -10.12 17.08
C GLY A 308 -17.45 -9.71 15.65
N LEU A 309 -16.47 -9.41 14.79
CA LEU A 309 -16.71 -9.16 13.37
C LEU A 309 -17.29 -10.40 12.67
N PHE A 310 -16.74 -11.59 12.94
CA PHE A 310 -17.26 -12.84 12.38
C PHE A 310 -18.66 -13.18 12.92
N GLN A 311 -18.98 -12.82 14.16
CA GLN A 311 -20.32 -12.95 14.74
C GLN A 311 -21.34 -12.03 14.07
N LEU A 312 -20.97 -10.77 13.78
CA LEU A 312 -21.77 -9.85 12.95
C LEU A 312 -22.01 -10.44 11.55
N MET A 313 -20.94 -10.91 10.89
CA MET A 313 -21.03 -11.55 9.56
C MET A 313 -21.96 -12.77 9.57
N TRP A 314 -21.91 -13.58 10.65
CA TRP A 314 -22.79 -14.73 10.84
C TRP A 314 -24.24 -14.30 11.07
N LEU A 315 -24.51 -13.33 11.94
CA LEU A 315 -25.86 -12.77 12.18
C LEU A 315 -26.51 -12.26 10.89
N VAL A 316 -25.74 -11.58 10.03
CA VAL A 316 -26.25 -11.06 8.76
C VAL A 316 -26.47 -12.17 7.72
N CYS A 317 -25.62 -13.19 7.67
CA CYS A 317 -25.87 -14.37 6.85
C CYS A 317 -27.08 -15.18 7.34
N ALA A 318 -27.29 -15.28 8.66
CA ALA A 318 -28.39 -16.02 9.29
C ALA A 318 -29.74 -15.30 9.15
N SER A 319 -29.77 -13.98 9.35
CA SER A 319 -31.00 -13.17 9.20
C SER A 319 -31.47 -13.06 7.75
N ASN A 320 -30.55 -13.06 6.77
CA ASN A 320 -30.88 -13.24 5.35
C ASN A 320 -31.21 -14.69 4.98
N SER A 321 -31.17 -15.62 5.94
CA SER A 321 -31.43 -17.05 5.78
C SER A 321 -32.73 -17.56 6.46
N PRO A 322 -33.92 -17.04 6.12
CA PRO A 322 -35.18 -17.80 6.25
C PRO A 322 -35.24 -19.04 5.33
N ARG A 323 -34.26 -19.21 4.42
CA ARG A 323 -34.22 -20.27 3.40
C ARG A 323 -33.07 -21.28 3.51
N ALA A 324 -31.85 -20.92 3.95
CA ALA A 324 -30.72 -21.85 3.84
C ALA A 324 -30.81 -23.07 4.79
N LEU A 325 -31.54 -22.95 5.91
CA LEU A 325 -31.84 -24.06 6.83
C LEU A 325 -32.92 -25.05 6.33
N LYS A 326 -33.46 -24.85 5.12
CA LYS A 326 -34.43 -25.75 4.46
C LYS A 326 -34.03 -26.17 3.04
N ILE A 327 -32.73 -26.12 2.71
CA ILE A 327 -32.20 -26.58 1.42
C ILE A 327 -31.32 -27.82 1.65
N THR A 328 -31.97 -28.93 2.00
CA THR A 328 -31.67 -30.21 1.33
C THR A 328 -32.19 -30.11 -0.10
N ASP A 329 -31.39 -30.61 -1.05
CA ASP A 329 -31.59 -30.55 -2.50
C ASP A 329 -31.54 -29.18 -3.20
N VAL A 330 -30.95 -29.24 -4.40
CA VAL A 330 -30.78 -28.21 -5.45
C VAL A 330 -29.47 -27.40 -5.41
N LEU A 331 -28.40 -28.02 -5.92
CA LEU A 331 -27.34 -27.37 -6.71
C LEU A 331 -26.79 -28.32 -7.79
N LYS A 332 -27.37 -28.29 -9.00
CA LYS A 332 -26.72 -28.79 -10.22
C LYS A 332 -25.94 -27.66 -10.90
N THR A 333 -24.95 -27.12 -10.19
CA THR A 333 -23.89 -26.21 -10.68
C THR A 333 -22.88 -26.03 -9.53
N ASP A 334 -21.58 -26.10 -9.80
CA ASP A 334 -20.50 -26.16 -8.79
C ASP A 334 -20.25 -24.87 -7.97
N ARG A 335 -21.24 -23.97 -7.89
CA ARG A 335 -21.18 -22.81 -7.00
C ARG A 335 -21.47 -23.23 -5.57
N VAL A 336 -20.44 -23.73 -4.89
CA VAL A 336 -20.42 -23.89 -3.43
C VAL A 336 -20.96 -22.61 -2.79
N ASP A 337 -22.02 -22.77 -2.00
CA ASP A 337 -22.66 -21.68 -1.27
C ASP A 337 -21.73 -21.21 -0.14
N VAL A 338 -20.87 -20.23 -0.45
CA VAL A 338 -19.84 -19.75 0.48
C VAL A 338 -20.42 -19.15 1.76
N MET A 339 -21.66 -18.66 1.73
CA MET A 339 -22.37 -18.20 2.92
C MET A 339 -22.76 -19.39 3.80
N LYS A 340 -23.31 -20.48 3.25
CA LYS A 340 -23.54 -21.73 4.02
C LYS A 340 -22.24 -22.30 4.59
N VAL A 341 -21.13 -22.28 3.84
CA VAL A 341 -19.84 -22.77 4.36
C VAL A 341 -19.37 -21.92 5.56
N PHE A 342 -19.47 -20.60 5.47
CA PHE A 342 -19.15 -19.71 6.59
C PHE A 342 -20.08 -19.92 7.79
N LEU A 343 -21.40 -20.01 7.57
CA LEU A 343 -22.40 -20.29 8.62
C LEU A 343 -22.10 -21.60 9.37
N LEU A 344 -21.96 -22.71 8.63
CA LEU A 344 -21.73 -24.04 9.20
C LEU A 344 -20.35 -24.16 9.88
N HIS A 345 -19.35 -23.40 9.42
CA HIS A 345 -18.06 -23.33 10.11
C HIS A 345 -18.16 -22.50 11.39
N PHE A 346 -18.76 -21.30 11.34
CA PHE A 346 -18.94 -20.43 12.50
C PHE A 346 -19.73 -21.14 13.61
N GLU A 347 -20.83 -21.84 13.29
CA GLU A 347 -21.60 -22.61 14.27
C GLU A 347 -20.82 -23.76 14.93
N LYS A 348 -19.82 -24.34 14.25
CA LYS A 348 -18.94 -25.37 14.83
C LYS A 348 -17.89 -24.72 15.73
N PHE A 349 -17.26 -23.64 15.25
CA PHE A 349 -16.29 -22.85 15.99
C PHE A 349 -16.88 -22.29 17.29
N TRP A 350 -18.04 -21.64 17.20
CA TRP A 350 -18.71 -20.98 18.31
C TRP A 350 -19.19 -21.97 19.38
N ARG A 351 -19.67 -23.16 18.97
CA ARG A 351 -19.94 -24.26 19.91
C ARG A 351 -18.67 -24.72 20.62
N LYS A 352 -17.57 -24.93 19.89
CA LYS A 352 -16.30 -25.36 20.48
C LYS A 352 -15.76 -24.34 21.49
N GLU A 353 -15.78 -23.05 21.14
CA GLU A 353 -15.29 -22.01 22.06
C GLU A 353 -16.17 -21.84 23.29
N HIS A 354 -17.50 -22.00 23.21
CA HIS A 354 -18.35 -22.02 24.41
C HIS A 354 -18.08 -23.26 25.30
N TYR A 355 -17.77 -24.42 24.73
CA TYR A 355 -17.34 -25.58 25.53
C TYR A 355 -15.90 -25.46 26.08
N GLU A 356 -15.12 -24.47 25.63
CA GLU A 356 -13.80 -24.13 26.19
C GLU A 356 -13.85 -22.91 27.14
N TYR A 357 -14.97 -22.17 27.14
CA TYR A 357 -15.26 -21.04 28.01
C TYR A 357 -16.75 -21.04 28.44
N ASP A 358 -17.03 -21.71 29.57
CA ASP A 358 -18.29 -21.61 30.32
C ASP A 358 -18.44 -20.20 30.94
N PHE A 359 -18.63 -19.19 30.09
CA PHE A 359 -19.17 -17.90 30.47
C PHE A 359 -20.70 -17.96 30.33
N HIS A 360 -21.37 -18.11 31.47
CA HIS A 360 -22.79 -17.81 31.57
C HIS A 360 -23.05 -16.35 31.15
N ILE A 361 -24.14 -16.17 30.40
CA ILE A 361 -24.82 -14.89 30.15
C ILE A 361 -26.03 -14.83 31.08
#